data_AF-A0AA88B629-F1
#
_entry.id   AF-A0AA88B629-F1
#
_cell.length_a   1.000
_cell.length_b   1.000
_cell.length_c   1.000
_cell.angle_alpha   90.00
_cell.angle_beta   90.00
_cell.angle_gamma   90.00
#
_symmetry.space_group_name_H-M   'P 1'
#
loop_
_entity.id
_entity.type
_entity.pdbx_description
1 polymer ?
#
loop_
_entity_poly.entity_id
_entity_poly.type
_entity_poly.pdbx_seq_one_letter_code
_entity_poly.pdbx_strand_id
1 'polypeptide(L)'
;MLEGSAALDALFRQQITDLLATRLLAAHSGSPPSFQPTLGGLSPAILRRAIERLRSDTDADVSLAALAADAGLSRFHFCRAFKESTGLSPHAWLRQHHLEQAMNMLRETDDSIASIAAALGYSSQAAFAAAFGKLTGETPSVWRRRMR
;
A
#
# COMPACT_ATOMS: atom_id res chain seq x y z
N MET A 1 9.66 -49.60 46.15
CA MET A 1 9.86 -49.28 44.72
C MET A 1 8.48 -48.98 44.11
N LEU A 2 7.92 -47.77 44.32
CA LEU A 2 6.66 -47.29 43.69
C LEU A 2 6.34 -45.80 43.98
N GLU A 3 7.31 -44.94 44.32
CA GLU A 3 7.05 -43.51 44.62
C GLU A 3 7.37 -42.54 43.47
N GLY A 4 7.97 -43.01 42.37
CA GLY A 4 8.39 -42.15 41.26
C GLY A 4 7.28 -41.67 40.33
N SER A 5 6.16 -42.39 40.23
CA SER A 5 5.11 -42.11 39.22
C SER A 5 4.20 -40.95 39.60
N ALA A 6 3.84 -40.81 40.88
CA ALA A 6 2.91 -39.77 41.34
C ALA A 6 3.53 -38.37 41.30
N ALA A 7 4.83 -38.27 41.57
CA ALA A 7 5.58 -37.01 41.48
C ALA A 7 5.76 -36.56 40.03
N LEU A 8 6.01 -37.50 39.10
CA LEU A 8 6.05 -37.24 37.66
C LEU A 8 4.68 -36.78 37.13
N ASP A 9 3.59 -37.42 37.55
CA ASP A 9 2.23 -37.01 37.16
C ASP A 9 1.85 -35.62 37.69
N ALA A 10 2.24 -35.29 38.93
CA ALA A 10 1.99 -33.97 39.51
C ALA A 10 2.78 -32.87 38.79
N LEU A 11 4.05 -33.13 38.46
CA LEU A 11 4.89 -32.19 37.74
C LEU A 11 4.41 -31.99 36.30
N PHE A 12 4.01 -33.07 35.63
CA PHE A 12 3.47 -33.04 34.26
C PHE A 12 2.14 -32.27 34.20
N ARG A 13 1.27 -32.45 35.21
CA ARG A 13 0.03 -31.66 35.35
C ARG A 13 0.31 -30.17 35.54
N GLN A 14 1.33 -29.82 36.32
CA GLN A 14 1.70 -28.42 36.54
C GLN A 14 2.28 -27.78 35.27
N GLN A 15 3.13 -28.48 34.52
CA GLN A 15 3.71 -27.95 33.29
C GLN A 15 2.68 -27.75 32.15
N ILE A 16 1.68 -28.63 32.04
CA ILE A 16 0.60 -28.46 31.06
C ILE A 16 -0.30 -27.28 31.43
N THR A 17 -0.55 -27.07 32.73
CA THR A 17 -1.36 -25.95 33.21
C THR A 17 -0.68 -24.62 32.92
N ASP A 18 0.63 -24.51 33.19
CA ASP A 18 1.40 -23.29 32.89
C ASP A 18 1.47 -23.00 31.39
N LEU A 19 1.66 -24.02 30.54
CA LEU A 19 1.73 -23.83 29.09
C LEU A 19 0.39 -23.38 28.49
N LEU A 20 -0.73 -23.95 28.97
CA LEU A 20 -2.08 -23.55 28.57
C LEU A 20 -2.43 -22.15 29.08
N ALA A 21 -2.08 -21.82 30.33
CA ALA A 21 -2.27 -20.48 30.88
C ALA A 21 -1.48 -19.43 30.09
N THR A 22 -0.24 -19.72 29.70
CA THR A 22 0.58 -18.82 28.88
C THR A 22 -0.01 -18.63 27.48
N ARG A 23 -0.50 -19.70 26.84
CA ARG A 23 -1.15 -19.63 25.51
C ARG A 23 -2.49 -18.90 25.56
N LEU A 24 -3.28 -19.10 26.61
CA LEU A 24 -4.56 -18.41 26.80
C LEU A 24 -4.37 -16.94 27.17
N LEU A 25 -3.38 -16.59 28.00
CA LEU A 25 -3.01 -15.20 28.27
C LEU A 25 -2.48 -14.51 27.01
N ALA A 26 -1.70 -15.20 26.17
CA ALA A 26 -1.25 -14.66 24.89
C ALA A 26 -2.39 -14.51 23.86
N ALA A 27 -3.39 -15.40 23.88
CA ALA A 27 -4.55 -15.35 22.98
C ALA A 27 -5.68 -14.41 23.47
N HIS A 28 -5.77 -14.14 24.77
CA HIS A 28 -6.79 -13.28 25.39
C HIS A 28 -6.27 -11.93 25.89
N SER A 29 -4.96 -11.69 25.83
CA SER A 29 -4.45 -10.32 25.85
C SER A 29 -4.87 -9.67 24.55
N GLY A 30 -5.94 -8.88 24.59
CA GLY A 30 -6.26 -7.88 23.58
C GLY A 30 -5.19 -6.79 23.51
N SER A 31 -3.92 -7.18 23.34
CA SER A 31 -2.90 -6.28 22.89
C SER A 31 -3.27 -5.96 21.45
N PRO A 32 -3.58 -4.70 21.09
CA PRO A 32 -3.54 -4.32 19.69
C PRO A 32 -2.17 -4.77 19.16
N PRO A 33 -2.07 -5.18 17.87
CA PRO A 33 -0.79 -5.55 17.29
C PRO A 33 0.18 -4.46 17.68
N SER A 34 1.15 -4.81 18.54
CA SER A 34 2.14 -3.87 19.01
C SER A 34 2.88 -3.48 17.75
N PHE A 35 2.56 -2.28 17.27
CA PHE A 35 3.10 -1.74 16.04
C PHE A 35 4.59 -1.58 16.31
N GLN A 36 5.36 -2.61 15.98
CA GLN A 36 6.80 -2.51 15.91
C GLN A 36 7.05 -1.71 14.63
N PRO A 37 7.44 -0.42 14.71
CA PRO A 37 7.87 0.27 13.52
C PRO A 37 9.13 -0.45 13.04
N THR A 38 8.98 -1.36 12.09
CA THR A 38 10.10 -1.90 11.34
C THR A 38 10.77 -0.70 10.70
N LEU A 39 12.03 -0.45 11.07
CA LEU A 39 12.80 0.64 10.50
C LEU A 39 12.70 0.61 8.97
N GLY A 40 12.00 1.60 8.41
CA GLY A 40 12.20 2.11 7.06
C GLY A 40 11.10 1.88 6.02
N GLY A 41 9.94 1.26 6.34
CA GLY A 41 8.81 1.25 5.38
C GLY A 41 7.92 0.01 5.39
N LEU A 42 7.10 -0.13 4.35
CA LEU A 42 6.22 -1.28 4.13
C LEU A 42 7.02 -2.53 3.75
N SER A 43 6.54 -3.71 4.18
CA SER A 43 7.10 -4.98 3.70
C SER A 43 6.91 -5.11 2.18
N PRO A 44 7.78 -5.83 1.45
CA PRO A 44 7.69 -5.94 -0.01
C PRO A 44 6.33 -6.49 -0.51
N ALA A 45 5.71 -7.40 0.24
CA ALA A 45 4.40 -7.95 -0.09
C ALA A 45 3.28 -6.90 0.07
N ILE A 46 3.30 -6.14 1.17
CA ILE A 46 2.32 -5.07 1.42
C ILE A 46 2.50 -3.95 0.39
N LEU A 47 3.74 -3.55 0.11
CA LEU A 47 4.04 -2.52 -0.88
C LEU A 47 3.54 -2.92 -2.27
N ARG A 48 3.79 -4.16 -2.71
CA ARG A 48 3.33 -4.67 -4.01
C ARG A 48 1.80 -4.63 -4.10
N ARG A 49 1.11 -5.11 -3.07
CA ARG A 49 -0.36 -5.10 -3.01
C ARG A 49 -0.90 -3.66 -3.01
N ALA A 50 -0.23 -2.76 -2.31
CA ALA A 50 -0.60 -1.35 -2.28
C ALA A 50 -0.47 -0.68 -3.65
N ILE A 51 0.65 -0.92 -4.34
CA ILE A 51 0.89 -0.43 -5.70
C ILE A 51 -0.16 -0.99 -6.67
N GLU A 52 -0.48 -2.28 -6.59
CA GLU A 52 -1.49 -2.91 -7.46
C GLU A 52 -2.86 -2.25 -7.28
N ARG A 53 -3.27 -2.07 -6.03
CA ARG A 53 -4.55 -1.43 -5.72
C ARG A 53 -4.60 0.06 -6.09
N LEU A 54 -3.50 0.79 -5.92
CA LEU A 54 -3.39 2.19 -6.38
C LEU A 54 -3.55 2.31 -7.89
N ARG A 55 -3.15 1.29 -8.66
CA ARG A 55 -3.31 1.27 -10.12
C ARG A 55 -4.74 0.97 -10.55
N SER A 56 -5.48 0.19 -9.76
CA SER A 56 -6.84 -0.23 -10.10
C SER A 56 -7.92 0.77 -9.65
N ASP A 57 -7.71 1.52 -8.57
CA ASP A 57 -8.69 2.45 -8.01
C ASP A 57 -8.51 3.88 -8.53
N THR A 58 -9.57 4.44 -9.11
CA THR A 58 -9.61 5.86 -9.54
C THR A 58 -9.93 6.82 -8.39
N ASP A 59 -10.49 6.34 -7.27
CA ASP A 59 -10.82 7.16 -6.09
C ASP A 59 -9.75 7.04 -4.99
N ALA A 60 -8.86 8.02 -4.96
CA ALA A 60 -7.63 7.94 -4.17
C ALA A 60 -7.84 8.02 -2.65
N ASP A 61 -8.84 8.76 -2.15
CA ASP A 61 -9.00 8.96 -0.71
C ASP A 61 -9.62 7.74 -0.01
N VAL A 62 -10.65 7.15 -0.62
CA VAL A 62 -11.25 5.89 -0.15
C VAL A 62 -10.25 4.74 -0.29
N SER A 63 -9.45 4.74 -1.37
CA SER A 63 -8.42 3.73 -1.58
C SER A 63 -7.33 3.77 -0.51
N LEU A 64 -6.82 4.95 -0.11
CA LEU A 64 -5.77 5.04 0.91
C LEU A 64 -6.20 4.56 2.30
N ALA A 65 -7.44 4.84 2.70
CA ALA A 65 -7.96 4.32 3.96
C ALA A 65 -8.05 2.78 3.93
N ALA A 66 -8.53 2.22 2.82
CA ALA A 66 -8.60 0.77 2.64
C ALA A 66 -7.22 0.11 2.54
N LEU A 67 -6.25 0.76 1.90
CA LEU A 67 -4.86 0.32 1.81
C LEU A 67 -4.16 0.28 3.17
N ALA A 68 -4.40 1.31 3.98
CA ALA A 68 -3.90 1.36 5.34
C ALA A 68 -4.52 0.24 6.19
N ALA A 69 -5.82 0.02 6.10
CA ALA A 69 -6.52 -1.06 6.79
C ALA A 69 -5.99 -2.45 6.38
N ASP A 70 -5.77 -2.69 5.08
CA ASP A 70 -5.16 -3.92 4.55
C ASP A 70 -3.76 -4.19 5.11
N ALA A 71 -3.01 -3.13 5.41
CA ALA A 71 -1.68 -3.20 5.98
C ALA A 71 -1.68 -3.26 7.53
N GLY A 72 -2.86 -3.19 8.17
CA GLY A 72 -2.97 -3.07 9.63
C GLY A 72 -2.44 -1.74 10.18
N LEU A 73 -2.45 -0.68 9.36
CA LEU A 73 -1.88 0.63 9.67
C LEU A 73 -2.95 1.70 9.79
N SER A 74 -2.65 2.75 10.58
CA SER A 74 -3.35 4.02 10.43
C SER A 74 -2.98 4.65 9.07
N ARG A 75 -3.86 5.50 8.52
CA ARG A 75 -3.59 6.23 7.27
C ARG A 75 -2.26 7.01 7.32
N PHE A 76 -1.97 7.65 8.45
CA PHE A 76 -0.73 8.41 8.63
C PHE A 76 0.51 7.50 8.57
N HIS A 77 0.49 6.37 9.29
CA HIS A 77 1.59 5.41 9.28
C HIS A 77 1.77 4.77 7.90
N PHE A 78 0.67 4.43 7.22
CA PHE A 78 0.72 3.92 5.85
C PHE A 78 1.38 4.92 4.90
N CYS A 79 0.94 6.18 4.88
CA CYS A 79 1.51 7.20 4.00
C CYS A 79 3.00 7.42 4.28
N ARG A 80 3.41 7.41 5.55
CA ARG A 80 4.82 7.52 5.94
C ARG A 80 5.62 6.30 5.48
N ALA A 81 5.16 5.09 5.81
CA ALA A 81 5.85 3.85 5.46
C ALA A 81 5.93 3.65 3.94
N PHE A 82 4.88 3.99 3.20
CA PHE A 82 4.87 3.97 1.74
C PHE A 82 5.90 4.95 1.17
N LYS A 83 6.00 6.17 1.72
CA LYS A 83 6.99 7.16 1.31
C LYS A 83 8.41 6.70 1.64
N GLU A 84 8.64 6.10 2.80
CA GLU A 84 9.95 5.53 3.14
C GLU A 84 10.32 4.40 2.17
N SER A 85 9.36 3.58 1.73
CA SER A 85 9.58 2.52 0.73
C SER A 85 9.76 2.99 -0.71
N THR A 86 9.11 4.08 -1.14
CA THR A 86 9.04 4.48 -2.56
C THR A 86 9.69 5.84 -2.86
N GLY A 87 10.05 6.60 -1.82
CA GLY A 87 10.46 8.00 -1.92
C GLY A 87 9.31 9.00 -2.09
N LEU A 88 8.09 8.54 -2.39
CA LEU A 88 6.94 9.38 -2.74
C LEU A 88 5.75 9.11 -1.84
N SER A 89 4.93 10.13 -1.57
CA SER A 89 3.63 9.86 -0.97
C SER A 89 2.75 9.07 -1.95
N PRO A 90 1.78 8.28 -1.46
CA PRO A 90 0.91 7.49 -2.34
C PRO A 90 0.25 8.30 -3.48
N HIS A 91 -0.29 9.49 -3.20
CA HIS A 91 -0.85 10.36 -4.25
C HIS A 91 0.20 10.88 -5.22
N ALA A 92 1.42 11.18 -4.76
CA ALA A 92 2.50 11.63 -5.65
C ALA A 92 2.95 10.49 -6.57
N TRP A 93 3.06 9.28 -6.03
CA TRP A 93 3.34 8.07 -6.78
C TRP A 93 2.28 7.81 -7.86
N LEU A 94 0.99 7.89 -7.49
CA LEU A 94 -0.11 7.70 -8.44
C LEU A 94 -0.10 8.74 -9.58
N ARG A 95 0.15 10.02 -9.25
CA ARG A 95 0.29 11.08 -10.26
C ARG A 95 1.44 10.80 -11.22
N GLN A 96 2.59 10.37 -10.70
CA GLN A 96 3.72 10.00 -11.54
C GLN A 96 3.38 8.79 -12.43
N HIS A 97 2.72 7.78 -11.87
CA HIS A 97 2.29 6.62 -12.62
C HIS A 97 1.34 6.99 -13.77
N HIS A 98 0.33 7.82 -13.51
CA HIS A 98 -0.58 8.33 -14.54
C HIS A 98 0.15 9.13 -15.62
N LEU A 99 1.18 9.88 -15.24
CA LEU A 99 1.98 10.63 -16.20
C LEU A 99 2.80 9.72 -17.11
N GLU A 100 3.44 8.70 -16.56
CA GLU A 100 4.19 7.70 -17.33
C GLU A 100 3.27 6.97 -18.32
N GLN A 101 2.08 6.57 -17.88
CA GLN A 101 1.06 5.99 -18.75
C GLN A 101 0.63 6.96 -19.86
N ALA A 102 0.38 8.23 -19.51
CA ALA A 102 0.04 9.25 -20.49
C ALA A 102 1.11 9.41 -21.57
N MET A 103 2.39 9.45 -21.18
CA MET A 103 3.51 9.56 -22.11
C MET A 103 3.58 8.36 -23.06
N ASN A 104 3.37 7.15 -22.55
CA ASN A 104 3.34 5.94 -23.38
C ASN A 104 2.17 5.99 -24.37
N MET A 105 0.96 6.30 -23.91
CA MET A 105 -0.21 6.44 -24.79
C MET A 105 -0.02 7.52 -25.86
N LEU A 106 0.55 8.68 -25.48
CA LEU A 106 0.83 9.77 -26.41
C LEU A 106 1.83 9.38 -27.50
N ARG A 107 2.81 8.53 -27.17
CA ARG A 107 3.83 8.04 -28.11
C ARG A 107 3.29 6.93 -29.01
N GLU A 108 2.64 5.94 -28.42
CA GLU A 108 2.34 4.65 -29.08
C GLU A 108 1.00 4.62 -29.80
N THR A 109 0.07 5.53 -29.47
CA THR A 109 -1.31 5.50 -29.99
C THR A 109 -1.72 6.83 -30.64
N ASP A 110 -2.67 6.79 -31.58
CA ASP A 110 -3.28 7.98 -32.17
C ASP A 110 -4.51 8.48 -31.38
N ASP A 111 -4.71 7.97 -30.16
CA ASP A 111 -5.83 8.35 -29.31
C ASP A 111 -5.87 9.87 -29.10
N SER A 112 -7.07 10.43 -29.08
CA SER A 112 -7.24 11.86 -28.81
C SER A 112 -6.79 12.19 -27.39
N ILE A 113 -6.31 13.41 -27.16
CA ILE A 113 -5.90 13.87 -25.81
C ILE A 113 -7.08 13.76 -24.83
N ALA A 114 -8.32 13.95 -25.31
CA ALA A 114 -9.54 13.73 -24.53
C ALA A 114 -9.74 12.25 -24.14
N SER A 115 -9.51 11.32 -25.06
CA SER A 115 -9.60 9.87 -24.78
C SER A 115 -8.57 9.45 -23.73
N ILE A 116 -7.32 9.89 -23.89
CA ILE A 116 -6.24 9.64 -22.92
C ILE A 116 -6.58 10.22 -21.54
N ALA A 117 -7.11 11.45 -21.50
CA ALA A 117 -7.54 12.07 -20.26
C ALA A 117 -8.62 11.24 -19.54
N ALA A 118 -9.64 10.78 -20.28
CA ALA A 118 -10.72 9.96 -19.73
C ALA A 118 -10.20 8.59 -19.24
N ALA A 119 -9.31 7.93 -20.01
CA ALA A 119 -8.70 6.66 -19.63
C ALA A 119 -7.87 6.75 -18.35
N LEU A 120 -7.26 7.91 -18.09
CA LEU A 120 -6.49 8.18 -16.87
C LEU A 120 -7.34 8.76 -15.72
N GLY A 121 -8.66 8.80 -15.87
CA GLY A 121 -9.60 9.24 -14.83
C GLY A 121 -9.69 10.75 -14.63
N TYR A 122 -9.22 11.57 -15.59
CA TYR A 122 -9.39 13.02 -15.52
C TYR A 122 -10.81 13.42 -15.92
N SER A 123 -11.39 14.34 -15.16
CA SER A 123 -12.74 14.88 -15.41
C SER A 123 -12.85 15.68 -16.72
N SER A 124 -11.72 16.15 -17.27
CA SER A 124 -11.69 16.86 -18.55
C SER A 124 -10.30 16.83 -19.17
N GLN A 125 -10.24 17.04 -20.48
CA GLN A 125 -9.00 17.24 -21.22
C GLN A 125 -8.19 18.43 -20.68
N ALA A 126 -8.85 19.51 -20.27
CA ALA A 126 -8.19 20.70 -19.72
C ALA A 126 -7.51 20.41 -18.38
N ALA A 127 -8.19 19.68 -17.48
CA ALA A 127 -7.62 19.25 -16.21
C ALA A 127 -6.38 18.36 -16.42
N PHE A 128 -6.46 17.42 -17.36
CA PHE A 128 -5.31 16.60 -17.75
C PHE A 128 -4.17 17.44 -18.32
N ALA A 129 -4.45 18.32 -19.28
CA ALA A 129 -3.41 19.14 -19.91
C ALA A 129 -2.68 20.06 -18.91
N ALA A 130 -3.41 20.63 -17.95
CA ALA A 130 -2.83 21.43 -16.87
C ALA A 130 -1.95 20.59 -15.94
N ALA A 131 -2.42 19.40 -15.53
CA ALA A 131 -1.66 18.49 -14.68
C ALA A 131 -0.39 17.97 -15.39
N PHE A 132 -0.52 17.60 -16.67
CA PHE A 132 0.57 17.15 -17.52
C PHE A 132 1.61 18.26 -17.66
N GLY A 133 1.22 19.47 -18.07
CA GLY A 133 2.13 20.59 -18.24
C GLY A 133 2.83 21.02 -16.96
N LYS A 134 2.14 20.92 -15.80
CA LYS A 134 2.77 21.17 -14.49
C LYS A 134 3.93 20.21 -14.19
N LEU A 135 3.85 18.97 -14.68
CA LEU A 135 4.84 17.94 -14.43
C LEU A 135 5.92 17.87 -15.53
N THR A 136 5.58 18.16 -16.78
CA THR A 136 6.48 17.98 -17.95
C THR A 136 7.02 19.28 -18.53
N GLY A 137 6.42 20.43 -18.19
CA GLY A 137 6.76 21.74 -18.74
C GLY A 137 6.12 22.07 -20.09
N GLU A 138 5.40 21.13 -20.72
CA GLU A 138 4.77 21.34 -22.03
C GLU A 138 3.39 20.65 -22.11
N THR A 139 2.56 21.06 -23.08
CA THR A 139 1.22 20.45 -23.23
C THR A 139 1.31 19.04 -23.84
N PRO A 140 0.34 18.14 -23.58
CA PRO A 140 0.33 16.79 -24.17
C PRO A 140 0.45 16.78 -25.70
N SER A 141 -0.18 17.73 -26.38
CA SER A 141 -0.13 17.85 -27.85
C SER A 141 1.26 18.23 -28.37
N VAL A 142 1.95 19.16 -27.67
CA VAL A 142 3.31 19.57 -28.02
C VAL A 142 4.28 18.42 -27.73
N TRP A 143 4.14 17.77 -26.58
CA TRP A 143 4.93 16.60 -26.20
C TRP A 143 4.82 15.48 -27.25
N ARG A 144 3.59 15.14 -27.68
CA ARG A 144 3.35 14.12 -28.71
C ARG A 144 4.06 14.46 -30.02
N ARG A 145 3.96 15.71 -30.48
CA ARG A 145 4.61 16.16 -31.72
C ARG A 145 6.13 16.09 -31.64
N ARG A 146 6.71 16.30 -30.46
CA ARG A 146 8.16 16.26 -30.24
C ARG A 146 8.71 14.84 -30.15
N MET A 147 7.90 13.91 -29.65
CA MET A 147 8.29 12.51 -29.41
C MET A 147 8.03 11.58 -30.59
N ARG A 148 7.47 12.09 -31.69
CA ARG A 148 7.18 11.39 -32.94
C ARG A 148 7.88 12.10 -34.09
#